data_AF-A0A314W9E9-F1
#
_entry.id   AF-A0A314W9E9-F1
#
_cell.length_a   1.000
_cell.length_b   1.000
_cell.length_c   1.000
_cell.angle_alpha   90.00
_cell.angle_beta   90.00
_cell.angle_gamma   90.00
#
_symmetry.space_group_name_H-M   'P 1'
#
loop_
_entity.id
_entity.type
_entity.pdbx_description
1 polymer ?
#
loop_
_entity_poly.entity_id
_entity_poly.type
_entity_poly.pdbx_seq_one_letter_code
_entity_poly.pdbx_strand_id
1 'polypeptide(L)'
;MEEKELNKSKNFFSWLEDPKKAQILILIFVIFCVGLFFADFFYDRHPHFSADKVFGFYAIYGFLMFTFIIFASKVLRFFVIRSENFYGEKAVDSEEYPKEQINMGEDNVS
;
A
#
# COMPACT_ATOMS: atom_id res chain seq x y z
N MET A 1 -11.08 24.98 -4.24
CA MET A 1 -11.39 23.57 -4.62
C MET A 1 -10.33 22.59 -4.13
N GLU A 2 -9.11 23.03 -3.80
CA GLU A 2 -8.06 22.17 -3.22
C GLU A 2 -8.31 21.72 -1.76
N GLU A 3 -8.92 22.56 -0.92
CA GLU A 3 -9.21 22.25 0.50
C GLU A 3 -10.04 20.95 0.71
N LYS A 4 -10.99 20.66 -0.21
CA LYS A 4 -11.82 19.45 -0.14
C LYS A 4 -11.06 18.18 -0.50
N GLU A 5 -10.12 18.26 -1.44
CA GLU A 5 -9.31 17.12 -1.86
C GLU A 5 -8.27 16.78 -0.78
N LEU A 6 -7.71 17.80 -0.10
CA LEU A 6 -6.78 17.62 1.01
C LEU A 6 -7.46 16.97 2.23
N ASN A 7 -8.69 17.41 2.57
CA ASN A 7 -9.49 16.82 3.65
C ASN A 7 -9.86 15.36 3.34
N LYS A 8 -10.27 15.06 2.10
CA LYS A 8 -10.63 13.71 1.65
C LYS A 8 -9.45 12.73 1.74
N SER A 9 -8.26 13.17 1.34
CA SER A 9 -7.02 12.39 1.45
C SER A 9 -6.63 12.15 2.92
N LYS A 10 -6.64 13.20 3.77
CA LYS A 10 -6.37 13.07 5.21
C LYS A 10 -7.29 12.07 5.89
N ASN A 11 -8.59 12.11 5.58
CA ASN A 11 -9.55 11.17 6.15
C ASN A 11 -9.31 9.73 5.68
N PHE A 12 -8.87 9.52 4.44
CA PHE A 12 -8.59 8.19 3.91
C PHE A 12 -7.35 7.56 4.56
N PHE A 13 -6.25 8.31 4.70
CA PHE A 13 -5.05 7.84 5.39
C PHE A 13 -5.30 7.63 6.88
N SER A 14 -5.99 8.55 7.55
CA SER A 14 -6.38 8.40 8.96
C SER A 14 -7.29 7.19 9.19
N TRP A 15 -8.15 6.85 8.23
CA TRP A 15 -8.97 5.64 8.28
C TRP A 15 -8.17 4.33 8.16
N LEU A 16 -6.99 4.36 7.51
CA LEU A 16 -6.11 3.19 7.39
C LEU A 16 -5.24 2.96 8.63
N GLU A 17 -5.10 3.97 9.50
CA GLU A 17 -4.32 3.88 10.76
C GLU A 17 -5.06 3.10 11.86
N ASP A 18 -6.39 2.98 11.74
CA ASP A 18 -7.20 2.22 12.68
C ASP A 18 -6.96 0.70 12.56
N PRO A 19 -6.53 0.01 13.64
CA PRO A 19 -6.24 -1.43 13.59
C PRO A 19 -7.48 -2.26 13.24
N LYS A 20 -8.68 -1.77 13.59
CA LYS A 20 -9.95 -2.41 13.23
C LYS A 20 -10.24 -2.37 11.73
N LYS A 21 -9.80 -1.31 11.03
CA LYS A 21 -10.01 -1.16 9.57
C LYS A 21 -8.97 -1.96 8.78
N ALA A 22 -7.74 -2.04 9.27
CA ALA A 22 -6.73 -2.95 8.74
C ALA A 22 -7.20 -4.42 8.77
N GLN A 23 -7.89 -4.84 9.85
CA GLN A 23 -8.49 -6.18 9.93
C GLN A 23 -9.60 -6.40 8.89
N ILE A 24 -10.38 -5.36 8.55
CA ILE A 24 -11.40 -5.45 7.49
C ILE A 24 -10.74 -5.63 6.11
N LEU A 25 -9.62 -4.96 5.83
CA LEU A 25 -8.88 -5.17 4.58
C LEU A 25 -8.37 -6.60 4.46
N ILE A 26 -7.83 -7.17 5.56
CA ILE A 26 -7.43 -8.57 5.61
C ILE A 26 -8.64 -9.49 5.39
N LEU A 27 -9.78 -9.20 6.01
CA LEU A 27 -11.01 -9.97 5.83
C LEU A 27 -11.49 -9.96 4.38
N ILE A 28 -11.51 -8.79 3.72
CA ILE A 28 -11.87 -8.66 2.31
C ILE A 28 -10.93 -9.49 1.43
N PHE A 29 -9.63 -9.45 1.69
CA PHE A 29 -8.64 -10.25 0.98
C PHE A 29 -8.88 -11.76 1.16
N VAL A 30 -9.17 -12.20 2.40
CA VAL A 30 -9.52 -13.59 2.69
C VAL A 30 -10.78 -14.01 1.94
N ILE A 31 -11.83 -13.17 1.91
CA ILE A 31 -13.06 -13.45 1.15
C ILE A 31 -12.77 -13.61 -0.34
N PHE A 32 -11.94 -12.73 -0.92
CA PHE A 32 -11.50 -12.86 -2.31
C PHE A 32 -10.76 -14.17 -2.57
N CYS A 33 -9.86 -14.55 -1.66
CA CYS A 33 -9.10 -15.79 -1.76
C CYS A 33 -10.01 -17.03 -1.73
N VAL A 34 -10.99 -17.05 -0.83
CA VAL A 34 -12.00 -18.12 -0.75
C VAL A 34 -12.89 -18.11 -2.00
N GLY A 35 -13.35 -16.95 -2.45
CA GLY A 35 -14.18 -16.81 -3.65
C GLY A 35 -13.50 -17.33 -4.92
N LEU A 36 -12.21 -17.03 -5.11
CA LEU A 36 -11.42 -17.58 -6.22
C LEU A 36 -11.26 -19.10 -6.10
N PHE A 37 -11.06 -19.62 -4.89
CA PHE A 37 -10.96 -21.07 -4.64
C PHE A 37 -12.25 -21.79 -5.01
N PHE A 38 -13.41 -21.21 -4.68
CA PHE A 38 -14.72 -21.74 -5.08
C PHE A 38 -14.97 -21.61 -6.58
N ALA A 39 -14.58 -20.50 -7.21
CA ALA A 39 -14.72 -20.32 -8.65
C ALA A 39 -13.91 -21.37 -9.43
N ASP A 40 -12.73 -21.71 -8.94
CA ASP A 40 -11.85 -22.72 -9.51
C ASP A 40 -12.37 -24.16 -9.22
N PHE A 41 -13.08 -24.36 -8.11
CA PHE A 41 -13.79 -25.62 -7.81
C PHE A 41 -14.96 -25.89 -8.77
N PHE A 42 -15.64 -24.84 -9.23
CA PHE A 42 -16.76 -24.95 -10.18
C PHE A 42 -16.33 -25.02 -11.64
N TYR A 43 -15.04 -24.80 -11.94
CA TYR A 43 -14.55 -24.75 -13.32
C TYR A 43 -14.01 -26.12 -13.77
N ASP A 44 -14.92 -26.99 -14.23
CA ASP A 44 -14.56 -28.25 -14.89
C ASP A 44 -13.92 -27.97 -16.27
N ARG A 45 -12.59 -28.12 -16.37
CA ARG A 45 -11.88 -28.13 -17.66
C ARG A 45 -11.99 -29.51 -18.29
N HIS A 46 -12.49 -29.59 -19.53
CA HIS A 46 -12.38 -30.79 -20.37
C HIS A 46 -10.92 -30.99 -20.80
N PRO A 47 -10.21 -32.01 -20.30
CA PRO A 47 -8.79 -32.18 -20.57
C PRO A 47 -8.54 -33.10 -21.76
N HIS A 48 -7.67 -32.68 -22.68
CA HIS A 48 -7.24 -33.48 -23.83
C HIS A 48 -5.93 -34.23 -23.59
N PHE A 49 -5.25 -34.03 -22.45
CA PHE A 49 -3.93 -34.61 -22.19
C PHE A 49 -3.85 -35.29 -20.81
N SER A 50 -3.23 -36.46 -20.74
CA SER A 50 -3.16 -37.30 -19.51
C SER A 50 -2.39 -36.70 -18.33
N ALA A 51 -1.89 -35.46 -18.45
CA ALA A 51 -1.27 -34.67 -17.38
C ALA A 51 -2.25 -33.69 -16.68
N ASP A 52 -3.47 -33.51 -17.20
CA ASP A 52 -4.50 -32.61 -16.68
C ASP A 52 -5.23 -33.16 -15.41
N LYS A 53 -4.49 -33.75 -14.48
CA LYS A 53 -5.06 -34.31 -13.24
C LYS A 53 -4.74 -33.45 -12.01
N VAL A 54 -4.35 -32.19 -12.20
CA VAL A 54 -4.08 -31.29 -11.08
C VAL A 54 -5.20 -30.27 -10.99
N PHE A 55 -6.19 -30.64 -10.18
CA PHE A 55 -7.26 -29.76 -9.74
C PHE A 55 -6.68 -28.47 -9.17
N GLY A 56 -7.07 -27.34 -9.75
CA GLY A 56 -6.71 -26.00 -9.31
C GLY A 56 -5.29 -25.48 -9.54
N PHE A 57 -4.63 -25.96 -10.60
CA PHE A 57 -3.36 -25.40 -11.05
C PHE A 57 -3.42 -23.87 -11.28
N TYR A 58 -4.49 -23.37 -11.91
CA TYR A 58 -4.61 -21.95 -12.23
C TYR A 58 -4.90 -21.08 -11.01
N ALA A 59 -5.76 -21.52 -10.07
CA ALA A 59 -5.94 -20.81 -8.80
C ALA A 59 -4.64 -20.72 -8.00
N ILE A 60 -3.90 -21.83 -7.90
CA ILE A 60 -2.61 -21.85 -7.20
C ILE A 60 -1.61 -20.95 -7.91
N TYR A 61 -1.52 -21.01 -9.24
CA TYR A 61 -0.61 -20.17 -10.03
C TYR A 61 -0.93 -18.67 -9.90
N GLY A 62 -2.21 -18.30 -10.01
CA GLY A 62 -2.65 -16.91 -9.84
C GLY A 62 -2.40 -16.38 -8.43
N PHE A 63 -2.69 -17.19 -7.41
CA PHE A 63 -2.41 -16.85 -6.01
C PHE A 63 -0.92 -16.68 -5.75
N LEU A 64 -0.09 -17.59 -6.28
CA LEU A 64 1.37 -17.50 -6.16
C LEU A 64 1.91 -16.25 -6.86
N MET A 65 1.49 -15.98 -8.10
CA MET A 65 1.92 -14.79 -8.84
C MET A 65 1.54 -13.49 -8.14
N PHE A 66 0.30 -13.39 -7.65
CA PHE A 66 -0.15 -12.21 -6.92
C PHE A 66 0.65 -12.01 -5.62
N THR A 67 0.80 -13.08 -4.82
CA THR A 67 1.61 -13.06 -3.59
C THR A 67 3.05 -12.60 -3.88
N PHE A 68 3.64 -13.09 -4.97
CA PHE A 68 4.99 -12.73 -5.37
C PHE A 68 5.13 -11.23 -5.68
N ILE A 69 4.16 -10.64 -6.37
CA ILE A 69 4.15 -9.19 -6.69
C ILE A 69 4.05 -8.34 -5.41
N ILE A 70 3.17 -8.72 -4.48
CA ILE A 70 3.04 -8.01 -3.20
C ILE A 70 4.36 -8.07 -2.41
N PHE A 71 4.99 -9.24 -2.36
CA PHE A 71 6.26 -9.41 -1.66
C PHE A 71 7.39 -8.62 -2.35
N ALA A 72 7.48 -8.69 -3.67
CA ALA A 72 8.43 -7.92 -4.47
C ALA A 72 8.27 -6.41 -4.24
N SER A 73 7.03 -5.91 -4.18
CA SER A 73 6.75 -4.50 -3.88
C SER A 73 7.24 -4.10 -2.49
N LYS A 74 7.08 -4.99 -1.50
CA LYS A 74 7.54 -4.77 -0.12
C LYS A 74 9.08 -4.77 -0.03
N VAL A 75 9.73 -5.68 -0.75
CA VAL A 75 11.20 -5.74 -0.88
C VAL A 75 11.73 -4.50 -1.57
N LEU A 76 11.10 -4.08 -2.68
CA LEU A 76 11.46 -2.85 -3.38
C LEU A 76 11.32 -1.63 -2.46
N ARG A 77 10.23 -1.54 -1.69
CA ARG A 77 10.05 -0.46 -0.71
C ARG A 77 11.14 -0.46 0.36
N PHE A 78 11.53 -1.63 0.86
CA PHE A 78 12.63 -1.75 1.81
C PHE A 78 13.97 -1.32 1.20
N PHE A 79 14.22 -1.64 -0.06
CA PHE A 79 15.45 -1.23 -0.74
C PHE A 79 15.47 0.27 -1.12
N VAL A 80 14.31 0.83 -1.47
CA VAL A 80 14.14 2.24 -1.82
C VAL A 80 14.19 3.14 -0.59
N ILE A 81 13.87 2.64 0.61
CA ILE A 81 13.90 3.46 1.81
C ILE A 81 15.32 3.98 2.03
N ARG A 82 15.43 5.31 1.98
CA ARG A 82 16.70 6.02 2.02
C ARG A 82 17.02 6.38 3.46
N SER A 83 18.28 6.26 3.86
CA SER A 83 18.73 6.70 5.18
C SER A 83 18.39 8.18 5.40
N GLU A 84 17.82 8.51 6.55
CA GLU A 84 17.51 9.90 6.95
C GLU A 84 18.73 10.83 6.88
N ASN A 85 19.93 10.26 7.05
CA ASN A 85 21.20 10.99 7.03
C ASN A 85 21.73 11.31 5.62
N PHE A 86 20.97 11.05 4.54
CA PHE A 86 21.49 11.24 3.18
C PHE A 86 21.84 12.71 2.85
N TYR A 87 21.08 13.67 3.38
CA TYR A 87 21.39 15.09 3.22
C TYR A 87 22.37 15.61 4.29
N GLY A 88 22.56 14.86 5.38
CA GLY A 88 23.54 15.14 6.43
C GLY A 88 23.50 16.61 6.89
N GLU A 89 24.68 17.19 7.08
CA GLU A 89 24.90 18.61 7.45
C GLU A 89 24.47 19.63 6.38
N LYS A 90 24.08 19.18 5.18
CA LYS A 90 23.63 20.05 4.07
C LYS A 90 22.11 20.01 3.90
N ALA A 91 21.38 19.46 4.87
CA ALA A 91 19.92 19.50 4.85
C ALA A 91 19.45 20.94 5.09
N VAL A 92 18.41 21.36 4.36
CA VAL A 92 17.74 22.66 4.61
C VAL A 92 17.27 22.77 6.07
N ASP A 93 16.89 21.64 6.68
CA ASP A 93 16.43 21.56 8.06
C ASP A 93 17.55 21.74 9.10
N SER A 94 18.83 21.66 8.69
CA SER A 94 19.99 21.88 9.55
C SER A 94 20.52 23.33 9.52
N GLU A 95 19.97 24.20 8.66
CA GLU A 95 20.30 25.62 8.68
C GLU A 95 19.48 26.35 9.74
N GLU A 96 20.14 27.20 10.54
CA GLU A 96 19.47 28.04 11.53
C GLU A 96 18.49 28.98 10.81
N TYR A 97 17.19 28.72 10.98
CA TYR A 97 16.15 29.53 10.35
C TYR A 97 16.29 31.01 10.74
N PRO A 98 16.22 31.96 9.78
CA PRO A 98 16.31 33.38 10.07
C PRO A 98 15.13 33.80 10.94
N LYS A 99 15.42 34.09 12.21
CA LYS A 99 14.41 34.41 13.24
C LYS A 99 13.67 35.71 12.95
N GLU A 100 14.21 36.56 12.07
CA GLU A 100 13.55 37.78 11.64
C GLU A 100 12.27 37.51 10.81
N GLN A 101 12.20 36.38 10.10
CA GLN A 101 11.05 36.06 9.23
C GLN A 101 9.88 35.39 9.97
N ILE A 102 10.11 34.91 11.19
CA ILE A 102 9.12 34.18 11.99
C ILE A 102 8.15 35.16 12.69
N ASN A 103 8.65 36.32 13.11
CA ASN A 103 7.87 37.32 13.85
C ASN A 103 7.21 38.39 12.96
N MET A 104 7.57 38.45 11.67
CA MET A 104 7.11 39.47 10.73
C MET A 104 5.72 39.17 10.12
N GLY A 105 5.07 38.08 10.57
CA GLY A 105 3.72 37.67 10.20
C GLY A 105 2.69 37.83 11.32
N GLU A 106 3.13 38.08 12.56
CA GLU A 106 2.23 38.30 13.71
C GLU A 106 2.01 39.80 13.99
N ASP A 107 2.96 40.65 13.60
CA ASP A 107 2.95 42.11 13.80
C ASP A 107 2.18 42.90 12.72
N ASN A 108 1.89 42.28 11.58
CA ASN A 108 1.16 42.85 10.44
C ASN A 108 -0.28 42.32 10.28
N VAL A 109 -0.76 41.51 11.24
CA VAL A 109 -2.15 41.00 11.31
C VAL A 109 -2.94 41.64 12.48
N SER A 110 -2.41 42.72 13.08
CA SER A 110 -3.12 43.55 14.08
C SER A 110 -3.68 44.83 13.50
#